data_AF-A0AAV1IH62-F1
#
_entry.id   AF-A0AAV1IH62-F1
#
_cell.length_a   1.000
_cell.length_b   1.000
_cell.length_c   1.000
_cell.angle_alpha   90.00
_cell.angle_beta   90.00
_cell.angle_gamma   90.00
#
_symmetry.space_group_name_H-M   'P 1'
#
loop_
_entity.id
_entity.type
_entity.pdbx_description
1 polymer ?
#
loop_
_entity_poly.entity_id
_entity_poly.type
_entity_poly.pdbx_seq_one_letter_code
_entity_poly.pdbx_strand_id
1 'polypeptide(L)'
;METAVPVDQRPATQLKELRDSQLYSWATLERDAYLKRLGVLFTSSFCLLGGPIAYQTFDPFGQTAEFLLSGALGAGFVVSLAVIRIYLGWSYVGDRLLSAAVAYEETGWYDGQTFVKPPEVLTRDRLLGTYEVKPTLARLKTTLLGTGGSLLFSAFLLFGLISTQADADGMYGRGAAAAPRVLAGGEGILYSNRVKSIADLKSDDEAAAAEQAAQGGRPGYCGDRFFRAAAGGSFCSSFDSRGGRR
;
A
#
# COMPACT_ATOMS: atom_id res chain seq x y z
N MET A 1 -29.81 -16.65 -38.93
CA MET A 1 -29.10 -15.52 -39.58
C MET A 1 -27.74 -15.21 -38.95
N GLU A 2 -27.40 -15.69 -37.74
CA GLU A 2 -26.03 -15.58 -37.17
C GLU A 2 -25.06 -16.70 -37.61
N THR A 3 -25.43 -17.47 -38.62
CA THR A 3 -24.75 -18.72 -38.99
C THR A 3 -23.35 -18.51 -39.58
N ALA A 4 -23.01 -17.28 -40.01
CA ALA A 4 -21.70 -16.94 -40.57
C ALA A 4 -20.59 -16.88 -39.51
N VAL A 5 -20.89 -16.38 -38.30
CA VAL A 5 -19.88 -16.24 -37.26
C VAL A 5 -19.72 -17.55 -36.47
N PRO A 6 -18.50 -18.08 -36.28
CA PRO A 6 -18.22 -19.21 -35.42
C PRO A 6 -18.79 -19.00 -34.02
N VAL A 7 -19.35 -20.05 -33.40
CA VAL A 7 -20.13 -19.94 -32.17
C VAL A 7 -19.34 -19.28 -31.03
N ASP A 8 -18.06 -19.60 -30.90
CA ASP A 8 -17.17 -19.10 -29.83
C ASP A 8 -16.80 -17.61 -30.02
N GLN A 9 -16.88 -17.13 -31.26
CA GLN A 9 -16.58 -15.73 -31.59
C GLN A 9 -17.79 -14.81 -31.46
N ARG A 10 -18.97 -15.36 -31.16
CA ARG A 10 -20.20 -14.57 -30.98
C ARG A 10 -20.16 -13.82 -29.64
N PRO A 11 -20.50 -12.51 -29.62
CA PRO A 11 -20.49 -11.73 -28.39
C PRO A 11 -21.34 -12.32 -27.26
N ALA A 12 -22.50 -12.90 -27.59
CA ALA A 12 -23.38 -13.55 -26.61
C ALA A 12 -22.77 -14.82 -26.01
N THR A 13 -21.95 -15.56 -26.76
CA THR A 13 -21.21 -16.74 -26.26
C THR A 13 -20.06 -16.30 -25.37
N GLN A 14 -19.28 -15.31 -25.80
CA GLN A 14 -18.18 -14.73 -24.99
C GLN A 14 -18.68 -14.18 -23.65
N LEU A 15 -19.88 -13.61 -23.62
CA LEU A 15 -20.50 -13.17 -22.36
C LEU A 15 -20.83 -14.36 -21.44
N LYS A 16 -21.30 -15.50 -21.99
CA LYS A 16 -21.52 -16.72 -21.20
C LYS A 16 -20.20 -17.26 -20.65
N GLU A 17 -19.18 -17.35 -21.49
CA GLU A 17 -17.84 -17.79 -21.07
C GLU A 17 -17.25 -16.91 -19.96
N LEU A 18 -17.44 -15.58 -20.04
CA LEU A 18 -17.05 -14.66 -18.96
C LEU A 18 -17.80 -14.96 -17.66
N ARG A 19 -19.10 -15.28 -17.73
CA ARG A 19 -19.89 -15.63 -16.53
C ARG A 19 -19.46 -16.96 -15.92
N ASP A 20 -19.02 -17.92 -16.72
CA ASP A 20 -18.62 -19.25 -16.26
C ASP A 20 -17.16 -19.28 -15.76
N SER A 21 -16.35 -18.32 -16.19
CA SER A 21 -14.96 -18.21 -15.79
C SER A 21 -14.78 -17.93 -14.29
N GLN A 22 -13.73 -18.48 -13.68
CA GLN A 22 -13.52 -18.40 -12.23
C GLN A 22 -13.30 -16.97 -11.71
N LEU A 23 -12.58 -16.13 -12.46
CA LEU A 23 -12.22 -14.78 -12.03
C LEU A 23 -13.25 -13.74 -12.47
N TYR A 24 -13.78 -13.82 -13.70
CA TYR A 24 -14.72 -12.81 -14.20
C TYR A 24 -16.15 -13.01 -13.71
N SER A 25 -16.51 -14.23 -13.28
CA SER A 25 -17.79 -14.50 -12.61
C SER A 25 -17.99 -13.66 -11.35
N TRP A 26 -16.91 -13.18 -10.71
CA TRP A 26 -16.96 -12.34 -9.50
C TRP A 26 -17.83 -11.10 -9.68
N ALA A 27 -17.85 -10.53 -10.89
CA ALA A 27 -18.69 -9.36 -11.20
C ALA A 27 -20.21 -9.65 -11.13
N THR A 28 -20.61 -10.92 -11.32
CA THR A 28 -22.03 -11.34 -11.31
C THR A 28 -22.53 -11.78 -9.94
N LEU A 29 -21.63 -12.00 -8.98
CA LEU A 29 -22.01 -12.43 -7.63
C LEU A 29 -22.78 -11.34 -6.88
N GLU A 30 -23.65 -11.76 -5.96
CA GLU A 30 -24.29 -10.87 -5.00
C GLU A 30 -23.26 -10.07 -4.20
N ARG A 31 -23.71 -8.95 -3.61
CA ARG A 31 -22.82 -8.01 -2.91
C ARG A 31 -21.98 -8.69 -1.82
N ASP A 32 -22.59 -9.56 -1.03
CA ASP A 32 -21.92 -10.21 0.10
C ASP A 32 -20.90 -11.25 -0.37
N ALA A 33 -21.27 -12.07 -1.34
CA ALA A 33 -20.39 -13.10 -1.88
C ALA A 33 -19.18 -12.47 -2.62
N TYR A 34 -19.41 -11.36 -3.33
CA TYR A 34 -18.34 -10.58 -3.96
C TYR A 34 -17.37 -9.97 -2.94
N LEU A 35 -17.88 -9.33 -1.88
CA LEU A 35 -17.03 -8.77 -0.83
C LEU A 35 -16.24 -9.87 -0.10
N LYS A 36 -16.84 -11.05 0.11
CA LYS A 36 -16.12 -12.22 0.65
C LYS A 36 -14.98 -12.65 -0.27
N ARG A 37 -15.19 -12.74 -1.59
CA ARG A 37 -14.12 -13.09 -2.55
C ARG A 37 -12.98 -12.08 -2.52
N LEU A 38 -13.29 -10.79 -2.54
CA LEU A 38 -12.27 -9.73 -2.43
C LEU A 38 -11.55 -9.76 -1.08
N GLY A 39 -12.27 -10.00 0.02
CA GLY A 39 -11.69 -10.12 1.36
C GLY A 39 -10.77 -11.33 1.51
N VAL A 40 -11.13 -12.46 0.92
CA VAL A 40 -10.25 -13.65 0.85
C VAL A 40 -9.01 -13.36 0.02
N LEU A 41 -9.15 -12.68 -1.12
CA LEU A 41 -8.01 -12.27 -1.94
C LEU A 41 -7.09 -11.31 -1.16
N PHE A 42 -7.66 -10.33 -0.46
CA PHE A 42 -6.90 -9.37 0.35
C PHE A 42 -6.17 -10.05 1.50
N THR A 43 -6.84 -10.90 2.27
CA THR A 43 -6.23 -11.59 3.42
C THR A 43 -5.16 -12.58 2.98
N SER A 44 -5.38 -13.31 1.89
CA SER A 44 -4.37 -14.22 1.34
C SER A 44 -3.16 -13.47 0.77
N SER A 45 -3.36 -12.37 0.03
CA SER A 45 -2.25 -11.56 -0.47
C SER A 45 -1.50 -10.85 0.64
N PHE A 46 -2.20 -10.40 1.70
CA PHE A 46 -1.57 -9.88 2.91
C PHE A 46 -0.72 -10.95 3.59
N CYS A 47 -1.24 -12.16 3.83
CA CYS A 47 -0.49 -13.18 4.55
C CYS A 47 0.72 -13.72 3.74
N LEU A 48 0.58 -13.86 2.42
CA LEU A 48 1.60 -14.50 1.58
C LEU A 48 2.65 -13.53 1.04
N LEU A 49 2.29 -12.27 0.81
CA LEU A 49 3.16 -11.28 0.16
C LEU A 49 3.34 -10.04 1.04
N GLY A 50 2.24 -9.36 1.38
CA GLY A 50 2.28 -8.06 2.06
C GLY A 50 2.95 -8.12 3.44
N GLY A 51 2.58 -9.10 4.26
CA GLY A 51 3.04 -9.29 5.62
C GLY A 51 4.53 -9.67 5.70
N PRO A 52 5.01 -10.69 4.97
CA PRO A 52 6.43 -11.04 4.97
C PRO A 52 7.33 -9.89 4.50
N ILE A 53 6.89 -9.11 3.51
CA ILE A 53 7.63 -7.93 3.03
C ILE A 53 7.60 -6.82 4.09
N ALA A 54 6.44 -6.53 4.68
CA ALA A 54 6.29 -5.52 5.72
C ALA A 54 7.11 -5.86 6.98
N TYR A 55 7.23 -7.15 7.31
CA TYR A 55 7.99 -7.64 8.47
C TYR A 55 9.49 -7.30 8.38
N GLN A 56 10.04 -7.27 7.17
CA GLN A 56 11.45 -6.90 6.96
C GLN A 56 11.70 -5.41 7.14
N THR A 57 10.69 -4.58 6.90
CA THR A 57 10.80 -3.12 6.95
C THR A 57 10.43 -2.56 8.32
N PHE A 58 9.40 -3.12 8.94
CA PHE A 58 8.80 -2.62 10.17
C PHE A 58 8.70 -3.73 11.21
N ASP A 59 9.18 -3.46 12.43
CA ASP A 59 9.02 -4.39 13.55
C ASP A 59 7.54 -4.49 13.95
N PRO A 60 6.90 -5.66 13.90
CA PRO A 60 5.47 -5.80 14.20
C PRO A 60 5.08 -5.39 15.61
N PHE A 61 5.99 -5.46 16.58
CA PHE A 61 5.66 -5.16 17.98
C PHE A 61 5.93 -3.71 18.35
N GLY A 62 6.96 -3.09 17.77
CA GLY A 62 7.24 -1.67 17.96
C GLY A 62 6.45 -0.74 17.02
N GLN A 63 6.16 -1.19 15.79
CA GLN A 63 5.63 -0.41 14.67
C GLN A 63 4.41 -1.10 14.05
N THR A 64 3.42 -1.41 14.89
CA THR A 64 2.21 -2.14 14.49
C THR A 64 1.43 -1.43 13.38
N ALA A 65 1.36 -0.10 13.43
CA ALA A 65 0.56 0.67 12.48
C ALA A 65 1.20 0.71 11.09
N GLU A 66 2.52 0.93 11.05
CA GLU A 66 3.33 1.00 9.84
C GLU A 66 3.43 -0.38 9.18
N PHE A 67 3.61 -1.44 9.98
CA PHE A 67 3.55 -2.82 9.53
C PHE A 67 2.20 -3.15 8.87
N LEU A 68 1.09 -2.84 9.55
CA LEU A 68 -0.24 -3.13 9.01
C LEU A 68 -0.55 -2.30 7.76
N LEU A 69 -0.23 -1.00 7.75
CA LEU A 69 -0.49 -0.12 6.61
C LEU A 69 0.35 -0.49 5.40
N SER A 70 1.63 -0.80 5.57
CA SER A 70 2.51 -1.23 4.47
C SER A 70 2.10 -2.58 3.89
N GLY A 71 1.76 -3.55 4.75
CA GLY A 71 1.22 -4.83 4.30
C GLY A 71 -0.13 -4.68 3.59
N ALA A 72 -1.01 -3.81 4.10
CA ALA A 72 -2.31 -3.53 3.51
C ALA A 72 -2.20 -2.82 2.16
N LEU A 73 -1.20 -1.95 1.97
CA LEU A 73 -0.87 -1.34 0.68
C LEU A 73 -0.53 -2.40 -0.37
N GLY A 74 0.38 -3.32 -0.04
CA GLY A 74 0.75 -4.41 -0.94
C GLY A 74 -0.42 -5.33 -1.27
N ALA A 75 -1.19 -5.73 -0.25
CA ALA A 75 -2.36 -6.57 -0.43
C ALA A 75 -3.47 -5.90 -1.26
N GLY A 76 -3.74 -4.61 -0.98
CA GLY A 76 -4.72 -3.81 -1.69
C GLY A 76 -4.35 -3.57 -3.16
N PHE A 77 -3.05 -3.49 -3.47
CA PHE A 77 -2.56 -3.38 -4.85
C PHE A 77 -2.87 -4.65 -5.66
N VAL A 78 -2.72 -5.83 -5.08
CA VAL A 78 -3.12 -7.09 -5.74
C VAL A 78 -4.62 -7.13 -6.01
N VAL A 79 -5.43 -6.67 -5.05
CA VAL A 79 -6.89 -6.60 -5.20
C VAL A 79 -7.28 -5.62 -6.31
N SER A 80 -6.67 -4.44 -6.37
CA SER A 80 -6.96 -3.45 -7.41
C SER A 80 -6.60 -3.97 -8.81
N LEU A 81 -5.47 -4.68 -8.97
CA LEU A 81 -5.10 -5.33 -10.22
C LEU A 81 -6.12 -6.40 -10.64
N ALA A 82 -6.62 -7.22 -9.70
CA ALA A 82 -7.66 -8.21 -9.99
C ALA A 82 -8.96 -7.53 -10.47
N VAL A 83 -9.39 -6.45 -9.82
CA VAL A 83 -10.59 -5.68 -10.22
C VAL A 83 -10.39 -5.04 -11.60
N ILE A 84 -9.22 -4.46 -11.89
CA ILE A 84 -8.89 -3.92 -13.22
C ILE A 84 -8.97 -5.03 -14.28
N ARG A 85 -8.41 -6.21 -13.99
CA ARG A 85 -8.44 -7.35 -14.91
C ARG A 85 -9.86 -7.79 -15.24
N ILE A 86 -10.73 -7.87 -14.23
CA ILE A 86 -12.15 -8.19 -14.41
C ILE A 86 -12.83 -7.10 -15.25
N TYR A 87 -12.61 -5.83 -14.89
CA TYR A 87 -13.19 -4.68 -15.59
C TYR A 87 -12.88 -4.69 -17.09
N LEU A 88 -11.60 -4.91 -17.45
CA LEU A 88 -11.18 -4.95 -18.85
C LEU A 88 -11.83 -6.09 -19.65
N GLY A 89 -12.03 -7.26 -19.03
CA GLY A 89 -12.71 -8.38 -19.68
C GLY A 89 -14.18 -8.07 -19.96
N TRP A 90 -14.87 -7.51 -18.96
CA TRP A 90 -16.27 -7.12 -19.09
C TRP A 90 -16.48 -5.94 -20.05
N SER A 91 -15.58 -4.95 -20.07
CA SER A 91 -15.69 -3.81 -20.98
C SER A 91 -15.47 -4.24 -22.43
N TYR A 92 -14.49 -5.10 -22.67
CA TYR A 92 -14.21 -5.63 -24.00
C TYR A 92 -15.41 -6.36 -24.60
N VAL A 93 -16.02 -7.28 -23.85
CA VAL A 93 -17.22 -8.00 -24.32
C VAL A 93 -18.42 -7.06 -24.42
N GLY A 94 -18.59 -6.14 -23.47
CA GLY A 94 -19.63 -5.12 -23.52
C GLY A 94 -19.61 -4.28 -24.80
N ASP A 95 -18.43 -3.80 -25.20
CA ASP A 95 -18.25 -3.01 -26.42
C ASP A 95 -18.58 -3.85 -27.67
N ARG A 96 -18.21 -5.14 -27.70
CA ARG A 96 -18.59 -6.06 -28.79
C ARG A 96 -20.08 -6.38 -28.85
N LEU A 97 -20.78 -6.43 -27.71
CA LEU A 97 -22.24 -6.57 -27.70
C LEU A 97 -22.92 -5.33 -28.30
N LEU A 98 -22.48 -4.13 -27.91
CA LEU A 98 -23.08 -2.87 -28.35
C LEU A 98 -22.72 -2.48 -29.80
N SER A 99 -21.60 -2.98 -30.31
CA SER A 99 -21.16 -2.75 -31.70
C SER A 99 -22.13 -3.36 -32.72
N ALA A 100 -22.40 -2.61 -33.79
CA ALA A 100 -23.21 -3.05 -34.93
C ALA A 100 -22.49 -4.05 -35.84
N ALA A 101 -21.16 -4.05 -35.83
CA ALA A 101 -20.33 -4.97 -36.59
C ALA A 101 -19.32 -5.68 -35.69
N VAL A 102 -19.04 -6.95 -35.98
CA VAL A 102 -18.09 -7.77 -35.23
C VAL A 102 -17.09 -8.35 -36.22
N ALA A 103 -15.81 -8.07 -35.99
CA ALA A 103 -14.73 -8.75 -36.69
C ALA A 103 -14.62 -10.19 -36.17
N TYR A 104 -14.54 -11.16 -37.08
CA TYR A 104 -14.42 -12.57 -36.79
C TYR A 104 -13.53 -13.27 -37.82
N GLU A 105 -12.99 -14.42 -37.44
CA GLU A 105 -12.07 -15.21 -38.27
C GLU A 105 -12.69 -16.58 -38.60
N GLU A 106 -12.90 -16.84 -39.89
CA GLU A 106 -13.33 -18.15 -40.42
C GLU A 106 -12.09 -19.02 -40.67
N THR A 107 -11.43 -19.50 -39.61
CA THR A 107 -10.35 -20.52 -39.62
C THR A 107 -9.31 -20.44 -40.77
N GLY A 108 -8.08 -20.00 -40.50
CA GLY A 108 -6.98 -20.09 -41.47
C GLY A 108 -5.93 -18.99 -41.34
N TRP A 109 -5.07 -18.86 -42.35
CA TRP A 109 -4.05 -17.80 -42.49
C TRP A 109 -4.62 -16.50 -43.12
N TYR A 110 -5.88 -16.49 -43.54
CA TYR A 110 -6.47 -15.37 -44.30
C TYR A 110 -7.28 -14.42 -43.41
N ASP A 111 -7.30 -13.15 -43.84
CA ASP A 111 -7.78 -11.96 -43.13
C ASP A 111 -9.16 -12.11 -42.45
N GLY A 112 -9.28 -11.48 -41.28
CA GLY A 112 -10.54 -11.38 -40.54
C GLY A 112 -11.63 -10.67 -41.34
N GLN A 113 -12.85 -11.20 -41.27
CA GLN A 113 -14.03 -10.61 -41.90
C GLN A 113 -14.86 -9.83 -40.90
N THR A 114 -15.68 -8.88 -41.36
CA THR A 114 -16.59 -8.12 -40.51
C THR A 114 -18.04 -8.57 -40.75
N PHE A 115 -18.69 -9.06 -39.70
CA PHE A 115 -20.10 -9.41 -39.72
C PHE A 115 -20.94 -8.25 -39.23
N VAL A 116 -21.83 -7.73 -40.08
CA VAL A 116 -22.83 -6.73 -39.69
C VAL A 116 -24.04 -7.44 -39.07
N LYS A 117 -24.37 -7.10 -37.82
CA LYS A 117 -25.46 -7.75 -37.09
C LYS A 117 -26.82 -7.36 -37.68
N PRO A 118 -27.70 -8.32 -37.98
CA PRO A 118 -29.08 -8.00 -38.35
C PRO A 118 -29.82 -7.37 -37.15
N PRO A 119 -30.89 -6.60 -37.40
CA PRO A 119 -31.53 -5.79 -36.36
C PRO A 119 -32.06 -6.62 -35.17
N GLU A 120 -32.49 -7.86 -35.39
CA GLU A 120 -32.97 -8.77 -34.33
C GLU A 120 -31.83 -9.18 -33.38
N VAL A 121 -30.64 -9.41 -33.92
CA VAL A 121 -29.45 -9.80 -33.14
C VAL A 121 -28.90 -8.61 -32.39
N LEU A 122 -28.82 -7.46 -33.05
CA LEU A 122 -28.34 -6.23 -32.45
C LEU A 122 -29.24 -5.76 -31.30
N THR A 123 -30.56 -5.91 -31.43
CA THR A 123 -31.49 -5.58 -30.35
C THR A 123 -31.32 -6.52 -29.15
N ARG A 124 -31.22 -7.84 -29.37
CA ARG A 124 -30.89 -8.82 -28.31
C ARG A 124 -29.59 -8.48 -27.58
N ASP A 125 -28.52 -8.22 -28.33
CA ASP A 125 -27.20 -7.91 -27.74
C ASP A 125 -27.22 -6.57 -26.98
N ARG A 126 -27.98 -5.57 -27.46
CA ARG A 126 -28.16 -4.30 -26.74
C ARG A 126 -28.95 -4.45 -25.44
N LEU A 127 -29.92 -5.37 -25.39
CA LEU A 127 -30.63 -5.69 -24.16
C LEU A 127 -29.67 -6.29 -23.13
N LEU A 128 -28.89 -7.30 -23.51
CA LEU A 128 -27.87 -7.89 -22.64
C LEU A 128 -26.82 -6.85 -22.20
N GLY A 129 -26.32 -6.04 -23.14
CA GLY A 129 -25.35 -4.99 -22.84
C GLY A 129 -25.89 -3.95 -21.85
N THR A 130 -27.16 -3.55 -21.99
CA THR A 130 -27.75 -2.49 -21.15
C THR A 130 -28.19 -3.01 -19.78
N TYR A 131 -28.76 -4.20 -19.70
CA TYR A 131 -29.32 -4.74 -18.46
C TYR A 131 -28.35 -5.61 -17.66
N GLU A 132 -27.37 -6.27 -18.30
CA GLU A 132 -26.38 -7.09 -17.59
C GLU A 132 -25.01 -6.39 -17.50
N VAL A 133 -24.47 -5.91 -18.63
CA VAL A 133 -23.08 -5.45 -18.69
C VAL A 133 -22.88 -4.04 -18.11
N LYS A 134 -23.77 -3.10 -18.40
CA LYS A 134 -23.67 -1.73 -17.84
C LYS A 134 -23.71 -1.70 -16.30
N PRO A 135 -24.65 -2.36 -15.59
CA PRO A 135 -24.67 -2.31 -14.14
C PRO A 135 -23.48 -3.03 -13.50
N THR A 136 -23.01 -4.13 -14.09
CA THR A 136 -21.79 -4.83 -13.62
C THR A 136 -20.55 -3.95 -13.78
N LEU A 137 -20.38 -3.29 -14.93
CA LEU A 137 -19.29 -2.32 -15.15
C LEU A 137 -19.37 -1.12 -14.20
N ALA A 138 -20.55 -0.58 -13.94
CA ALA A 138 -20.73 0.52 -13.00
C ALA A 138 -20.30 0.13 -11.58
N ARG A 139 -20.66 -1.07 -11.14
CA ARG A 139 -20.21 -1.63 -9.86
C ARG A 139 -18.70 -1.86 -9.82
N LEU A 140 -18.11 -2.39 -10.89
CA LEU A 140 -16.65 -2.56 -10.94
C LEU A 140 -15.92 -1.22 -10.86
N LYS A 141 -16.44 -0.17 -11.53
CA LYS A 141 -15.91 1.20 -11.41
C LYS A 141 -15.97 1.73 -9.99
N THR A 142 -17.09 1.56 -9.29
CA THR A 142 -17.19 2.02 -7.88
C THR A 142 -16.23 1.25 -6.98
N THR A 143 -16.07 -0.06 -7.21
CA THR A 143 -15.10 -0.85 -6.45
C THR A 143 -13.66 -0.45 -6.76
N LEU A 144 -13.35 -0.12 -8.01
CA LEU A 144 -12.03 0.36 -8.41
C LEU A 144 -11.71 1.70 -7.76
N LEU A 145 -12.64 2.65 -7.80
CA LEU A 145 -12.53 3.94 -7.09
C LEU A 145 -12.38 3.75 -5.58
N GLY A 146 -13.14 2.82 -4.99
CA GLY A 146 -13.03 2.47 -3.58
C GLY A 146 -11.65 1.90 -3.23
N THR A 147 -11.16 0.92 -3.98
CA THR A 147 -9.83 0.34 -3.75
C THR A 147 -8.71 1.36 -4.00
N GLY A 148 -8.81 2.17 -5.05
CA GLY A 148 -7.85 3.23 -5.36
C GLY A 148 -7.81 4.30 -4.28
N GLY A 149 -8.98 4.76 -3.83
CA GLY A 149 -9.09 5.69 -2.71
C GLY A 149 -8.50 5.12 -1.42
N SER A 150 -8.77 3.85 -1.11
CA SER A 150 -8.21 3.20 0.07
C SER A 150 -6.68 3.08 0.00
N LEU A 151 -6.12 2.80 -1.18
CA LEU A 151 -4.67 2.73 -1.40
C LEU A 151 -4.02 4.10 -1.19
N LEU A 152 -4.55 5.15 -1.82
CA LEU A 152 -4.04 6.51 -1.65
C LEU A 152 -4.14 6.97 -0.21
N PHE A 153 -5.26 6.66 0.47
CA PHE A 153 -5.43 6.97 1.88
C PHE A 153 -4.42 6.25 2.76
N SER A 154 -4.21 4.94 2.55
CA SER A 154 -3.21 4.17 3.30
C SER A 154 -1.78 4.65 3.03
N ALA A 155 -1.44 5.04 1.81
CA ALA A 155 -0.15 5.63 1.47
C ALA A 155 0.06 6.99 2.14
N PHE A 156 -0.97 7.84 2.13
CA PHE A 156 -0.92 9.15 2.77
C PHE A 156 -0.75 9.03 4.30
N LEU A 157 -1.51 8.13 4.93
CA LEU A 157 -1.37 7.85 6.36
C LEU A 157 0.01 7.32 6.71
N LEU A 158 0.51 6.35 5.94
CA LEU A 158 1.84 5.79 6.14
C LEU A 158 2.92 6.87 6.01
N PHE A 159 2.84 7.71 4.97
CA PHE A 159 3.76 8.84 4.79
C PHE A 159 3.71 9.80 5.97
N GLY A 160 2.52 10.12 6.48
CA GLY A 160 2.35 10.96 7.67
C GLY A 160 2.96 10.34 8.93
N LEU A 161 2.79 9.03 9.14
CA LEU A 161 3.39 8.34 10.28
C LEU A 161 4.92 8.37 10.21
N ILE A 162 5.48 8.00 9.05
CA ILE A 162 6.93 8.01 8.83
C ILE A 162 7.51 9.41 9.04
N SER A 163 6.86 10.45 8.50
CA SER A 163 7.37 11.82 8.63
C SER A 163 7.34 12.31 10.07
N THR A 164 6.29 12.02 10.84
CA THR A 164 6.22 12.40 12.26
C THR A 164 7.25 11.68 13.12
N GLN A 165 7.64 10.45 12.77
CA GLN A 165 8.62 9.67 13.53
C GLN A 165 10.07 10.00 13.15
N ALA A 166 10.34 10.41 11.90
CA ALA A 166 11.67 10.81 11.47
C ALA A 166 12.23 11.98 12.30
N ASP A 167 11.36 12.89 12.77
CA ASP A 167 11.75 14.01 13.63
C ASP A 167 12.05 13.58 15.08
N ALA A 168 11.50 12.46 15.53
CA ALA A 168 11.67 11.96 16.90
C ALA A 168 12.94 11.09 17.06
N ASP A 169 13.25 10.25 16.07
CA ASP A 169 14.34 9.27 16.13
C ASP A 169 15.63 9.72 15.39
N GLY A 170 15.60 10.86 14.69
CA GLY A 170 16.71 11.33 13.86
C GLY A 170 16.84 10.58 12.52
N MET A 171 17.72 11.09 11.64
CA MET A 171 17.86 10.71 10.23
C MET A 171 18.00 9.20 9.93
N TYR A 172 18.32 8.37 10.93
CA TYR A 172 18.63 6.95 10.77
C TYR A 172 17.59 5.99 11.42
N GLY A 173 16.46 6.52 11.90
CA GLY A 173 15.33 5.70 12.33
C GLY A 173 15.46 5.09 13.74
N ARG A 174 14.36 4.46 14.18
CA ARG A 174 14.11 4.00 15.55
C ARG A 174 15.25 3.12 16.10
N GLY A 175 16.00 3.66 17.07
CA GLY A 175 17.12 2.97 17.72
C GLY A 175 18.51 3.35 17.18
N ALA A 176 18.59 4.17 16.13
CA ALA A 176 19.84 4.85 15.81
C ALA A 176 20.13 5.92 16.88
N ALA A 177 21.38 6.06 17.26
CA ALA A 177 21.79 7.15 18.13
C ALA A 177 21.38 8.48 17.48
N ALA A 178 20.74 9.36 18.25
CA ALA A 178 20.35 10.68 17.75
C ALA A 178 21.56 11.35 17.07
N ALA A 179 21.36 11.97 15.92
CA ALA A 179 22.46 12.59 15.21
C ALA A 179 23.05 13.72 16.09
N PRO A 180 24.36 13.68 16.39
CA PRO A 180 24.98 14.70 17.23
C PRO A 180 24.88 16.07 16.56
N ARG A 181 24.43 17.07 17.31
CA ARG A 181 24.46 18.48 16.94
C ARG A 181 25.73 19.10 17.51
N VAL A 182 26.59 19.57 16.61
CA VAL A 182 27.79 20.32 16.97
C VAL A 182 27.38 21.78 17.15
N LEU A 183 27.48 22.30 18.36
CA LEU A 183 27.24 23.72 18.62
C LEU A 183 28.42 24.55 18.10
N ALA A 184 28.12 25.68 17.45
CA ALA A 184 29.14 26.61 17.00
C ALA A 184 29.88 27.24 18.18
N GLY A 185 31.18 27.53 18.03
CA GLY A 185 31.94 28.25 19.06
C GLY A 185 32.56 27.40 20.18
N GLY A 186 32.60 26.06 20.04
CA GLY A 186 33.25 25.18 21.02
C GLY A 186 32.38 24.83 22.23
N GLU A 187 31.08 25.08 22.14
CA GLU A 187 30.08 24.71 23.17
C GLU A 187 29.75 23.20 23.20
N GLY A 188 30.46 22.38 22.42
CA GLY A 188 30.46 20.92 22.43
C GLY A 188 29.35 20.25 21.61
N ILE A 189 29.09 18.98 21.90
CA ILE A 189 28.18 18.10 21.15
C ILE A 189 26.95 17.76 22.00
N LEU A 190 25.76 18.08 21.50
CA LEU A 190 24.47 17.74 22.11
C LEU A 190 23.67 16.80 21.21
N TYR A 191 22.82 15.97 21.78
CA TYR A 191 22.04 14.95 21.08
C TYR A 191 20.54 15.24 21.11
N SER A 192 20.01 15.86 22.17
CA SER A 192 18.60 16.28 22.21
C SER A 192 18.40 17.67 21.60
N ASN A 193 17.20 17.90 21.06
CA ASN A 193 16.80 19.21 20.50
C ASN A 193 16.37 20.23 21.56
N ARG A 194 16.17 19.82 22.82
CA ARG A 194 15.67 20.69 23.89
C ARG A 194 16.77 21.52 24.55
N VAL A 195 18.00 21.01 24.54
CA VAL A 195 19.14 21.69 25.17
C VAL A 195 19.79 22.63 24.17
N LYS A 196 20.08 23.84 24.62
CA LYS A 196 20.67 24.91 23.80
C LYS A 196 22.18 24.98 23.97
N SER A 197 22.68 24.82 25.20
CA SER A 197 24.10 24.82 25.50
C SER A 197 24.49 23.72 26.49
N ILE A 198 25.75 23.28 26.47
CA ILE A 198 26.27 22.34 27.48
C ILE A 198 26.26 22.96 28.89
N ALA A 199 26.32 24.29 29.01
CA ALA A 199 26.26 24.97 30.30
C ALA A 199 24.91 24.75 31.00
N ASP A 200 23.82 24.67 30.24
CA ASP A 200 22.46 24.48 30.77
C ASP A 200 22.32 23.15 31.52
N LEU A 201 23.09 22.12 31.11
CA LEU A 201 23.11 20.80 31.74
C LEU A 201 23.59 20.80 33.19
N LYS A 202 24.28 21.86 33.63
CA LYS A 202 24.75 21.99 35.01
C LYS A 202 23.67 22.54 35.93
N SER A 203 22.76 23.35 35.40
CA SER A 203 21.75 24.09 36.18
C SER A 203 20.35 23.51 36.05
N ASP A 204 20.07 22.80 34.95
CA ASP A 204 18.74 22.29 34.61
C ASP A 204 18.77 20.75 34.56
N ASP A 205 18.21 20.14 35.61
CA ASP A 205 18.12 18.69 35.75
C ASP A 205 17.19 18.06 34.69
N GLU A 206 16.18 18.80 34.21
CA GLU A 206 15.28 18.32 33.15
C GLU A 206 15.99 18.29 31.79
N ALA A 207 16.80 19.32 31.51
CA ALA A 207 17.67 19.36 30.34
C ALA A 207 18.72 18.24 30.38
N ALA A 208 19.32 17.99 31.54
CA ALA A 208 20.28 16.91 31.75
C ALA A 208 19.64 15.52 31.53
N ALA A 209 18.43 15.30 32.03
CA ALA A 209 17.69 14.07 31.81
C ALA A 209 17.31 13.86 30.33
N ALA A 210 16.95 14.93 29.61
CA ALA A 210 16.63 14.87 28.20
C ALA A 210 17.83 14.49 27.32
N GLU A 211 19.02 15.07 27.57
CA GLU A 211 20.25 14.67 26.88
C GLU A 211 20.69 13.25 27.24
N GLN A 212 20.53 12.86 28.50
CA GLN A 212 20.86 11.51 28.94
C GLN A 212 19.99 10.46 28.24
N ALA A 213 18.69 10.74 28.10
CA ALA A 213 17.80 9.88 27.34
C ALA A 213 18.22 9.79 25.86
N ALA A 214 18.62 10.92 25.25
CA ALA A 214 19.10 10.97 23.87
C ALA A 214 20.42 10.22 23.66
N GLN A 215 21.28 10.14 24.68
CA GLN A 215 22.56 9.39 24.66
C GLN A 215 22.44 7.94 25.16
N GLY A 216 21.23 7.38 25.25
CA GLY A 216 21.04 5.98 25.67
C GLY A 216 21.45 5.72 27.12
N GLY A 217 21.16 6.67 28.02
CA GLY A 217 21.43 6.57 29.46
C GLY A 217 22.82 7.06 29.88
N ARG A 218 23.63 7.60 28.97
CA ARG A 218 24.93 8.20 29.31
C ARG A 218 24.79 9.67 29.71
N PRO A 219 25.64 10.19 30.61
CA PRO A 219 25.62 11.61 30.96
C PRO A 219 25.86 12.50 29.74
N GLY A 220 25.18 13.64 29.67
CA GLY A 220 25.25 14.56 28.52
C GLY A 220 26.69 14.99 28.13
N TYR A 221 27.58 15.17 29.11
CA TYR A 221 28.99 15.53 28.89
C TYR A 221 29.80 14.45 28.14
N CYS A 222 29.29 13.21 28.06
CA CYS A 222 29.99 12.10 27.42
C CYS A 222 30.05 12.22 25.89
N GLY A 223 29.15 13.04 25.32
CA GLY A 223 29.03 13.26 23.89
C GLY A 223 30.28 13.86 23.24
N ASP A 224 31.05 14.65 23.99
CA ASP A 224 32.25 15.34 23.52
C ASP A 224 33.50 14.82 24.25
N ARG A 225 34.58 14.61 23.49
CA ARG A 225 35.90 14.23 24.01
C ARG A 225 36.44 15.24 25.04
N PHE A 226 36.19 16.54 24.84
CA PHE A 226 36.73 17.59 25.69
C PHE A 226 36.07 17.56 27.07
N PHE A 227 34.73 17.58 27.11
CA PHE A 227 33.96 17.53 28.35
C PHE A 227 34.09 16.19 29.07
N ARG A 228 34.21 15.09 28.32
CA ARG A 228 34.53 13.77 28.88
C ARG A 228 35.90 13.73 29.57
N ALA A 229 36.93 14.32 28.95
CA ALA A 229 38.26 14.42 29.56
C ALA A 229 38.26 15.33 30.78
N ALA A 230 37.53 16.46 30.74
CA ALA A 230 37.39 17.38 31.86
C ALA A 230 36.70 16.74 33.08
N ALA A 231 35.77 15.80 32.85
CA ALA A 231 35.11 15.01 33.89
C ALA A 231 35.98 13.87 34.47
N GLY A 232 37.23 13.71 34.01
CA GLY A 232 38.21 12.81 34.63
C GLY A 232 38.10 11.34 34.22
N GLY A 233 37.50 11.01 33.07
CA GLY A 233 37.31 9.62 32.65
C GLY A 233 37.45 9.37 31.15
N SER A 234 37.91 8.18 30.78
CA SER A 234 37.86 7.66 29.40
C SER A 234 36.56 6.94 29.08
N PHE A 235 35.84 6.47 30.10
CA PHE A 235 34.61 5.69 30.00
C PHE A 235 33.45 6.39 30.71
N CYS A 236 32.27 6.38 30.09
CA CYS A 236 31.03 6.83 30.72
C CYS A 236 30.11 5.62 30.90
N SER A 237 29.74 5.33 32.14
CA SER A 237 28.73 4.31 32.46
C SER A 237 27.35 4.78 32.01
N SER A 238 26.55 3.87 31.45
CA SER A 238 25.12 4.12 31.26
C SER A 238 24.40 3.98 32.60
N PHE A 239 23.61 4.97 32.98
CA PHE A 239 22.67 4.87 34.09
C PHE A 239 21.41 4.15 33.60
N ASP A 240 21.11 2.99 34.19
CA ASP A 240 19.83 2.32 33.96
C ASP A 240 18.72 3.09 34.69
N SER A 241 17.54 3.18 34.07
CA SER A 241 16.36 3.88 34.57
C SER A 241 15.79 3.30 35.89
N ARG A 242 16.38 2.20 36.38
CA ARG A 242 16.02 1.51 37.64
C ARG A 242 17.00 1.74 38.80
N GLY A 243 17.85 2.76 38.75
CA GLY A 243 18.56 3.26 39.94
C GLY A 243 19.79 2.43 40.38
N GLY A 244 20.54 1.86 39.43
CA GLY A 244 21.81 1.18 39.73
C GLY A 244 22.86 1.46 38.66
N ARG A 245 24.05 1.94 39.08
CA ARG A 245 25.25 1.96 38.23
C ARG A 245 25.62 0.52 37.87
N ARG A 246 25.80 0.22 36.58
CA ARG A 246 26.53 -0.98 36.13
C ARG A 246 28.02 -0.69 36.09
#